data_AF-A0A958Z7N2-F1
#
_entry.id   AF-A0A958Z7N2-F1
#
_cell.length_a   1.000
_cell.length_b   1.000
_cell.length_c   1.000
_cell.angle_alpha   90.00
_cell.angle_beta   90.00
_cell.angle_gamma   90.00
#
_symmetry.space_group_name_H-M   'P 1'
#
loop_
_entity.id
_entity.type
_entity.pdbx_description
1 polymer ?
#
loop_
_entity_poly.entity_id
_entity_poly.type
_entity_poly.pdbx_seq_one_letter_code
_entity_poly.pdbx_strand_id
1 'polypeptide(L)'
;MKTKILLILCVLFGLMMVNAGLNKFFNYMPMPEDITDEQMALFGAFGTIKWLMPLVAVVEIVGGILFMIPKYRAFGALVILPVMVGII
;
A
#
# COMPACT_ATOMS: atom_id res chain seq x y z
N MET A 1 -21.40 -10.33 16.22
CA MET A 1 -19.95 -10.71 16.23
C MET A 1 -19.29 -10.53 14.87
N LYS A 2 -19.87 -11.07 13.78
CA LYS A 2 -19.32 -10.97 12.41
C LYS A 2 -18.90 -9.54 11.99
N THR A 3 -19.74 -8.53 12.25
CA THR A 3 -19.44 -7.13 11.92
C THR A 3 -18.25 -6.55 12.68
N LYS A 4 -18.05 -6.95 13.94
CA LYS A 4 -16.91 -6.49 14.76
C LYS A 4 -15.61 -7.12 14.26
N ILE A 5 -15.64 -8.42 13.94
CA ILE A 5 -14.48 -9.13 13.37
C ILE A 5 -14.10 -8.51 12.02
N LEU A 6 -15.07 -8.27 11.14
CA LEU A 6 -14.83 -7.61 9.85
C LEU A 6 -14.22 -6.23 10.03
N LEU A 7 -14.73 -5.43 10.98
CA LEU A 7 -14.17 -4.11 11.26
C LEU A 7 -12.71 -4.20 11.70
N ILE A 8 -12.39 -5.12 12.62
CA ILE A 8 -11.02 -5.33 13.09
C ILE A 8 -10.10 -5.70 11.93
N LEU A 9 -10.51 -6.65 11.07
CA LEU A 9 -9.73 -7.04 9.90
C LEU A 9 -9.51 -5.87 8.93
N CYS A 10 -10.54 -5.07 8.68
CA CYS A 10 -10.40 -3.89 7.81
C CYS A 10 -9.49 -2.82 8.42
N VAL A 11 -9.52 -2.63 9.74
CA VAL A 11 -8.63 -1.71 10.45
C VAL A 11 -7.19 -2.20 10.36
N LEU A 12 -6.93 -3.48 10.64
CA LEU A 12 -5.60 -4.06 10.53
C LEU A 12 -5.04 -3.94 9.11
N PHE A 13 -5.84 -4.28 8.10
CA PHE A 13 -5.45 -4.13 6.70
C PHE A 13 -5.17 -2.67 6.34
N GLY A 14 -6.06 -1.74 6.72
CA GLY A 14 -5.87 -0.31 6.46
C GLY A 14 -4.61 0.25 7.12
N LEU A 15 -4.31 -0.17 8.34
CA LEU A 15 -3.06 0.19 9.04
C LEU A 15 -1.83 -0.36 8.32
N MET A 16 -1.87 -1.58 7.80
CA MET A 16 -0.78 -2.14 6.99
C MET A 16 -0.53 -1.32 5.71
N MET A 17 -1.60 -0.90 5.02
CA MET A 17 -1.48 -0.06 3.82
C MET A 17 -0.91 1.32 4.15
N VAL A 18 -1.37 1.95 5.24
CA VAL A 18 -0.82 3.23 5.70
C VAL A 18 0.66 3.09 6.05
N ASN A 19 1.04 2.02 6.75
CA ASN A 19 2.44 1.72 7.07
C ASN A 19 3.28 1.59 5.77
N ALA A 20 2.83 0.78 4.82
CA ALA A 20 3.51 0.60 3.53
C ALA A 20 3.71 1.92 2.77
N GLY A 21 2.71 2.80 2.76
CA GLY A 21 2.82 4.10 2.10
C GLY A 21 3.75 5.06 2.84
N LEU A 22 3.68 5.12 4.17
CA LEU A 22 4.61 5.91 4.98
C LEU A 22 6.06 5.44 4.79
N ASN A 23 6.28 4.13 4.65
CA ASN A 23 7.62 3.60 4.38
C ASN A 23 8.21 4.11 3.06
N LYS A 24 7.40 4.33 2.03
CA LYS A 24 7.90 4.86 0.74
C LYS A 24 8.41 6.31 0.85
N PHE A 25 7.97 7.07 1.86
CA PHE A 25 8.48 8.41 2.13
C PHE A 25 9.66 8.41 3.11
N PHE A 26 9.57 7.61 4.17
CA PHE A 26 10.52 7.63 5.28
C PHE A 26 11.60 6.53 5.23
N ASN A 27 11.44 5.54 4.35
CA ASN A 27 12.37 4.45 4.08
C ASN A 27 12.89 3.75 5.35
N TYR A 28 12.00 3.46 6.30
CA TYR A 28 12.36 2.84 7.59
C TYR A 28 12.38 1.31 7.55
N MET A 29 11.79 0.68 6.53
CA MET A 29 11.96 -0.75 6.26
C MET A 29 13.10 -0.92 5.26
N PRO A 30 14.17 -1.66 5.63
CA PRO A 30 15.25 -1.94 4.72
C PRO A 30 14.76 -2.78 3.54
N MET A 31 15.43 -2.61 2.41
CA MET A 31 15.22 -3.47 1.27
C MET A 31 15.62 -4.92 1.66
N PRO A 32 14.83 -5.95 1.31
CA PRO A 32 15.22 -7.33 1.56
C PRO A 32 16.59 -7.63 0.94
N GLU A 33 17.39 -8.49 1.57
CA GLU A 33 18.69 -8.90 1.02
C GLU A 33 18.53 -9.89 -0.15
N ASP A 34 17.38 -10.56 -0.23
CA ASP A 34 17.08 -11.65 -1.16
C ASP A 34 16.30 -11.20 -2.41
N ILE A 35 16.78 -10.17 -3.10
CA ILE A 35 16.15 -9.64 -4.33
C ILE A 35 16.79 -10.24 -5.57
N THR A 36 15.98 -10.72 -6.51
CA THR A 36 16.48 -11.20 -7.80
C THR A 36 16.99 -10.03 -8.66
N ASP A 37 17.85 -10.32 -9.63
CA ASP A 37 18.35 -9.32 -10.58
C ASP A 37 17.21 -8.62 -11.36
N GLU A 38 16.15 -9.37 -11.69
CA GLU A 38 14.96 -8.85 -12.37
C GLU A 38 14.19 -7.85 -11.49
N GLN A 39 14.02 -8.17 -10.19
CA GLN A 39 13.37 -7.27 -9.24
C GLN A 39 14.19 -5.99 -9.05
N MET A 40 15.52 -6.12 -8.98
CA MET A 40 16.42 -4.97 -8.87
C MET A 40 16.33 -4.04 -10.08
N ALA A 41 16.26 -4.61 -11.30
CA ALA A 41 16.05 -3.83 -12.52
C ALA A 41 14.69 -3.10 -12.51
N LEU A 42 13.63 -3.74 -12.00
CA LEU A 42 12.30 -3.15 -11.88
C LEU A 42 12.28 -1.97 -10.89
N PHE A 43 12.90 -2.14 -9.71
CA PHE A 43 13.05 -1.06 -8.73
C PHE A 43 13.88 0.10 -9.28
N GLY A 44 14.94 -0.19 -10.04
CA GLY A 44 15.70 0.81 -10.77
C GLY A 44 14.84 1.59 -11.77
N ALA A 45 13.99 0.90 -12.54
CA ALA A 45 13.06 1.52 -13.47
C ALA A 45 12.05 2.43 -12.75
N PHE A 46 11.48 2.01 -11.63
CA PHE A 46 10.61 2.87 -10.81
C PHE A 46 11.35 4.10 -10.27
N GLY A 47 12.64 3.98 -9.95
CA GLY A 47 13.49 5.11 -9.57
C GLY A 47 13.66 6.16 -10.66
N THR A 48 13.54 5.80 -11.94
CA THR A 48 13.58 6.78 -13.05
C THR A 48 12.32 7.67 -13.08
N ILE A 49 11.19 7.15 -12.60
CA ILE A 49 9.90 7.84 -12.57
C ILE A 49 9.69 8.45 -11.18
N LYS A 50 10.28 9.63 -10.97
CA LYS A 50 10.31 10.33 -9.67
C LYS A 50 8.94 10.52 -8.99
N TRP A 51 7.85 10.62 -9.76
CA TRP A 51 6.50 10.85 -9.24
C TRP A 51 5.73 9.56 -8.91
N LEU A 52 6.18 8.40 -9.42
CA LEU A 52 5.44 7.14 -9.30
C LEU A 52 5.39 6.66 -7.84
N MET A 53 6.54 6.56 -7.19
CA MET A 53 6.61 6.08 -5.80
C MET A 53 5.86 6.98 -4.81
N PRO A 54 5.95 8.32 -4.88
CA PRO A 54 5.09 9.21 -4.10
C PRO A 54 3.59 9.03 -4.39
N LEU A 55 3.19 8.84 -5.65
CA LEU A 55 1.79 8.62 -6.00
C LEU A 55 1.27 7.31 -5.39
N VAL A 56 2.01 6.21 -5.54
CA VAL A 56 1.67 4.92 -4.95
C VAL A 56 1.53 5.05 -3.43
N ALA A 57 2.46 5.74 -2.77
CA ALA A 57 2.41 5.98 -1.33
C ALA A 57 1.15 6.76 -0.89
N VAL A 58 0.77 7.81 -1.63
CA VAL A 58 -0.47 8.56 -1.36
C VAL A 58 -1.70 7.67 -1.54
N VAL A 59 -1.73 6.86 -2.61
CA VAL A 59 -2.84 5.93 -2.89
C VAL A 59 -2.99 4.89 -1.77
N GLU A 60 -1.89 4.31 -1.28
CA GLU A 60 -1.89 3.36 -0.17
C GLU A 60 -2.37 4.00 1.15
N ILE A 61 -1.90 5.21 1.47
CA ILE A 61 -2.29 5.92 2.70
C ILE A 61 -3.77 6.30 2.65
N VAL A 62 -4.18 7.01 1.59
CA VAL A 62 -5.56 7.51 1.44
C VAL A 62 -6.52 6.34 1.34
N GLY A 63 -6.20 5.36 0.50
CA GLY A 63 -6.97 4.14 0.35
C GLY A 63 -7.07 3.35 1.65
N GLY A 64 -5.96 3.19 2.38
CA GLY A 64 -5.91 2.50 3.66
C GLY A 64 -6.81 3.17 4.70
N ILE A 65 -6.74 4.49 4.82
CA ILE A 65 -7.60 5.28 5.72
C ILE A 65 -9.07 5.12 5.36
N LEU A 66 -9.43 5.25 4.07
CA LEU A 66 -10.80 5.11 3.59
C LEU A 66 -11.35 3.69 3.81
N PHE A 67 -10.50 2.67 3.68
CA PHE A 67 -10.88 1.27 3.88
C PHE A 67 -11.26 0.95 5.34
N MET A 68 -10.62 1.62 6.30
CA MET A 68 -10.94 1.47 7.72
C MET A 68 -12.34 2.00 8.06
N ILE A 69 -12.82 3.02 7.34
CA ILE A 69 -14.12 3.66 7.58
C ILE A 69 -15.23 2.88 6.86
N PRO A 70 -16.19 2.24 7.58
CA PRO A 70 -17.21 1.40 6.95
C PRO A 70 -18.00 2.08 5.82
N LYS A 71 -18.27 3.38 5.96
CA LYS A 71 -18.98 4.20 4.96
C LYS A 71 -18.22 4.35 3.64
N TYR A 72 -16.89 4.40 3.68
CA TYR A 72 -16.04 4.67 2.51
C TYR A 72 -15.26 3.45 2.04
N ARG A 73 -15.50 2.28 2.65
CA ARG A 73 -14.70 1.08 2.43
C ARG A 73 -14.64 0.63 0.97
N ALA A 74 -15.79 0.63 0.29
CA ALA A 74 -15.84 0.26 -1.13
C ALA A 74 -15.00 1.21 -1.99
N PHE A 75 -15.04 2.50 -1.68
CA PHE A 75 -14.24 3.50 -2.37
C PHE A 75 -12.74 3.33 -2.05
N GLY A 76 -12.38 3.12 -0.77
CA GLY A 76 -11.00 2.81 -0.37
C GLY A 76 -10.44 1.57 -1.07
N ALA A 77 -11.26 0.53 -1.26
CA ALA A 77 -10.88 -0.66 -2.00
C ALA A 77 -10.57 -0.37 -3.46
N LEU A 78 -11.39 0.45 -4.14
CA LEU A 78 -11.15 0.87 -5.52
C LEU A 78 -9.88 1.70 -5.66
N VAL A 79 -9.57 2.54 -4.67
CA VAL A 79 -8.34 3.34 -4.65
C VAL A 79 -7.10 2.46 -4.51
N ILE A 80 -7.11 1.46 -3.62
CA ILE A 80 -5.95 0.57 -3.37
C ILE A 80 -5.77 -0.49 -4.47
N LEU A 81 -6.84 -0.90 -5.15
CA LEU A 81 -6.84 -1.98 -6.13
C LEU A 81 -5.69 -1.96 -7.16
N PRO A 82 -5.39 -0.85 -7.86
CA PRO A 82 -4.30 -0.83 -8.83
C PRO A 82 -2.93 -1.12 -8.22
N VAL A 83 -2.70 -0.72 -6.96
CA VAL A 83 -1.45 -1.01 -6.25
C VAL A 83 -1.37 -2.49 -5.89
N MET A 84 -2.47 -3.07 -5.40
CA MET A 84 -2.51 -4.50 -5.05
C MET A 84 -2.31 -5.42 -6.25
N VAL A 85 -2.87 -5.05 -7.41
CA VAL A 85 -2.68 -5.79 -8.66
C VAL A 85 -1.23 -5.67 -9.14
N GLY A 86 -0.58 -4.53 -8.94
CA GLY A 86 0.82 -4.32 -9.32
C GLY A 86 1.87 -4.94 -8.39
N ILE A 87 1.48 -5.46 -7.22
CA ILE A 87 2.38 -6.17 -6.28
C ILE A 87 2.58 -7.64 -6.69
N ILE A 88 1.68 -8.22 -7.50
CA ILE A 88 1.76 -9.60 -8.02
C ILE A 88 2.76 -9.68 -9.17
#